data_AF-A0A7W0JN75-F1
#
_entry.id   AF-A0A7W0JN75-F1
#
_cell.length_a   1.000
_cell.length_b   1.000
_cell.length_c   1.000
_cell.angle_alpha   90.00
_cell.angle_beta   90.00
_cell.angle_gamma   90.00
#
_symmetry.space_group_name_H-M   'P 1'
#
loop_
_entity.id
_entity.type
_entity.pdbx_description
1 polymer ?
#
loop_
_entity_poly.entity_id
_entity_poly.type
_entity_poly.pdbx_seq_one_letter_code
_entity_poly.pdbx_strand_id
1 'polypeptide(L)'
;MRQEVALAKAELTQEASKAGQAAGMLAGAGVAAHLAIIFASLTAMWALGNVMNLAWAALIVTVVWAVVAGALGVAGRGRFKQVSLKPEQTIDTLKEDAQWARTRNS
;
A
#
# COMPACT_ATOMS: atom_id res chain seq x y z
N MET A 1 -11.39 28.44 25.76
CA MET A 1 -11.26 27.09 26.34
C MET A 1 -12.33 26.10 25.86
N ARG A 2 -13.55 25.99 26.41
CA ARG A 2 -14.52 24.94 25.97
C ARG A 2 -14.96 25.04 24.50
N GLN A 3 -15.15 26.25 23.98
CA GLN A 3 -15.53 26.47 22.57
C GLN A 3 -14.37 26.16 21.61
N GLU A 4 -13.14 26.52 21.95
CA GLU A 4 -11.95 26.19 21.15
C GLU A 4 -11.72 24.68 21.09
N VAL A 5 -11.93 23.97 22.20
CA VAL A 5 -11.90 22.50 22.22
C VAL A 5 -13.02 21.90 21.36
N ALA A 6 -14.22 22.49 21.39
CA ALA A 6 -15.33 22.04 20.54
C ALA A 6 -15.06 22.29 19.05
N LEU A 7 -14.46 23.43 18.70
CA LEU A 7 -14.07 23.79 17.34
C LEU A 7 -12.97 22.84 16.83
N ALA A 8 -11.90 22.64 17.61
CA ALA A 8 -10.84 21.72 17.26
C ALA A 8 -11.37 20.28 17.09
N LYS A 9 -12.29 19.84 17.95
CA LYS A 9 -12.93 18.53 17.80
C LYS A 9 -13.75 18.45 16.50
N ALA A 10 -14.47 19.50 16.13
CA ALA A 10 -15.24 19.55 14.90
C ALA A 10 -14.34 19.49 13.66
N GLU A 11 -13.25 20.28 13.64
CA GLU A 11 -12.25 20.27 12.57
C GLU A 11 -11.58 18.89 12.44
N LEU A 12 -11.09 18.32 13.54
CA LEU A 12 -10.49 16.98 13.55
C LEU A 12 -11.47 15.90 13.05
N THR A 13 -12.74 15.99 13.41
CA THR A 13 -13.77 15.05 12.94
C THR A 13 -14.00 15.20 11.44
N GLN A 14 -14.03 16.43 10.93
CA GLN A 14 -14.22 16.71 9.51
C GLN A 14 -13.02 16.27 8.67
N GLU A 15 -11.79 16.49 9.17
CA GLU A 15 -10.57 15.99 8.56
C GLU A 15 -10.51 14.45 8.58
N ALA A 16 -10.82 13.82 9.71
CA ALA A 16 -10.88 12.38 9.82
C ALA A 16 -11.91 11.76 8.86
N SER A 17 -13.07 12.41 8.68
CA SER A 17 -14.09 11.98 7.73
C SER A 17 -13.59 12.05 6.28
N LYS A 18 -12.95 13.16 5.89
CA LYS A 18 -12.35 13.32 4.56
C LYS A 18 -11.26 12.28 4.30
N ALA A 19 -10.37 12.09 5.27
CA ALA A 19 -9.31 11.09 5.19
C ALA A 19 -9.89 9.66 5.09
N GLY A 20 -10.93 9.35 5.86
CA GLY A 20 -11.65 8.07 5.81
C GLY A 20 -12.32 7.83 4.46
N GLN A 21 -12.96 8.85 3.88
CA GLN A 21 -13.55 8.75 2.55
C GLN A 21 -12.48 8.52 1.47
N ALA A 22 -11.38 9.26 1.51
CA ALA A 22 -10.27 9.10 0.57
C ALA A 22 -9.64 7.70 0.69
N ALA A 23 -9.40 7.22 1.91
CA ALA A 23 -8.90 5.88 2.16
C ALA A 23 -9.89 4.81 1.64
N GLY A 24 -11.19 4.99 1.87
CA GLY A 24 -12.24 4.11 1.36
C GLY A 24 -12.30 4.07 -0.17
N MET A 25 -12.19 5.22 -0.83
CA MET A 25 -12.13 5.31 -2.30
C MET A 25 -10.88 4.62 -2.86
N LEU A 26 -9.72 4.80 -2.24
CA LEU A 26 -8.47 4.13 -2.66
C LEU A 26 -8.55 2.61 -2.44
N ALA A 27 -9.10 2.16 -1.33
CA ALA A 27 -9.33 0.74 -1.08
C ALA A 27 -10.30 0.15 -2.12
N GLY A 28 -11.41 0.84 -2.39
CA GLY A 28 -12.38 0.45 -3.42
C GLY A 28 -11.75 0.40 -4.82
N ALA A 29 -10.94 1.40 -5.18
CA ALA A 29 -10.21 1.42 -6.44
C ALA A 29 -9.23 0.25 -6.57
N GLY A 30 -8.54 -0.11 -5.48
CA GLY A 30 -7.65 -1.28 -5.45
C GLY A 30 -8.41 -2.59 -5.73
N VAL A 31 -9.55 -2.80 -5.08
CA VAL A 31 -10.40 -3.98 -5.32
C VAL A 31 -10.95 -3.98 -6.75
N ALA A 32 -11.46 -2.84 -7.23
CA ALA A 32 -12.00 -2.71 -8.57
C ALA A 32 -10.92 -2.97 -9.65
N ALA A 33 -9.72 -2.42 -9.47
CA ALA A 33 -8.58 -2.67 -10.36
C ALA A 33 -8.18 -4.16 -10.35
N HIS A 34 -8.17 -4.81 -9.18
CA HIS A 34 -7.88 -6.24 -9.08
C HIS A 34 -8.91 -7.09 -9.84
N LEU A 35 -10.20 -6.80 -9.68
CA LEU A 35 -11.26 -7.47 -10.44
C LEU A 35 -11.16 -7.22 -11.95
N ALA A 36 -10.89 -5.97 -12.36
CA ALA A 36 -10.70 -5.62 -13.76
C ALA A 36 -9.56 -6.42 -14.40
N ILE A 37 -8.46 -6.61 -13.67
CA ILE A 37 -7.32 -7.43 -14.09
C ILE A 37 -7.70 -8.90 -14.27
N ILE A 38 -8.50 -9.46 -13.36
CA ILE A 38 -9.00 -10.85 -13.46
C ILE A 38 -9.87 -11.00 -14.71
N PHE A 39 -10.85 -10.11 -14.90
CA PHE A 39 -11.73 -10.16 -16.08
C PHE A 39 -10.96 -9.94 -17.38
N ALA A 40 -10.02 -9.01 -17.42
CA ALA A 40 -9.13 -8.81 -18.58
C ALA A 40 -8.35 -10.09 -18.92
N SER A 41 -7.88 -10.83 -17.90
CA SER A 41 -7.18 -12.11 -18.09
C SER A 41 -8.09 -13.18 -18.68
N LEU A 42 -9.35 -13.25 -18.22
CA LEU A 42 -10.35 -14.16 -18.79
C LEU A 42 -10.69 -13.76 -20.24
N THR A 43 -10.91 -12.48 -20.50
CA THR A 43 -11.15 -11.97 -21.85
C THR A 43 -10.00 -12.31 -22.79
N ALA A 44 -8.75 -12.12 -22.36
CA ALA A 44 -7.57 -12.48 -23.16
C ALA A 44 -7.52 -14.00 -23.43
N MET A 45 -7.78 -14.82 -22.42
CA MET A 45 -7.79 -16.28 -22.54
C MET A 45 -8.86 -16.75 -23.53
N TRP A 46 -10.09 -16.26 -23.42
CA TRP A 46 -11.18 -16.59 -24.34
C TRP A 46 -10.93 -16.05 -25.76
N ALA A 47 -10.41 -14.83 -25.89
CA ALA A 47 -10.07 -14.26 -27.19
C ALA A 47 -9.01 -15.10 -27.92
N LEU A 48 -7.92 -15.47 -27.24
CA LEU A 48 -6.92 -16.40 -27.75
C LEU A 48 -7.52 -17.78 -28.07
N GLY A 49 -8.44 -18.26 -27.23
CA GLY A 49 -9.17 -19.51 -27.43
C GLY A 49 -9.99 -19.57 -28.73
N ASN A 50 -10.28 -18.44 -29.39
CA ASN A 50 -10.93 -18.44 -30.70
C ASN A 50 -9.97 -18.82 -31.85
N VAL A 51 -8.65 -18.68 -31.65
CA VAL A 51 -7.63 -18.95 -32.67
C VAL A 51 -6.71 -20.13 -32.31
N MET A 52 -6.79 -20.65 -31.09
CA MET A 52 -6.04 -21.83 -30.62
C MET A 52 -6.80 -22.60 -29.54
N ASN A 53 -6.32 -23.77 -29.14
CA ASN A 53 -6.91 -24.52 -28.02
C ASN A 53 -6.87 -23.68 -26.73
N LEU A 54 -7.97 -23.69 -25.98
CA LEU A 54 -8.14 -22.91 -24.76
C LEU A 54 -7.07 -23.20 -23.69
N ALA A 55 -6.54 -24.43 -23.61
CA ALA A 55 -5.46 -24.77 -22.70
C ALA A 55 -4.14 -24.05 -23.04
N TRP A 56 -3.83 -23.92 -24.34
CA TRP A 56 -2.66 -23.16 -24.79
C TRP A 56 -2.85 -21.66 -24.54
N ALA A 57 -4.05 -21.13 -24.77
CA ALA A 57 -4.40 -19.76 -24.42
C ALA A 57 -4.23 -19.48 -22.92
N ALA A 58 -4.74 -20.38 -22.07
CA ALA A 58 -4.59 -20.27 -20.62
C ALA A 58 -3.12 -20.29 -20.19
N LEU A 59 -2.31 -21.19 -20.78
CA LEU A 59 -0.87 -21.28 -20.49
C LEU A 59 -0.15 -19.97 -20.83
N ILE A 60 -0.46 -19.35 -21.97
CA ILE A 60 0.13 -18.06 -22.37
C ILE A 60 -0.19 -16.98 -21.33
N VAL A 61 -1.47 -16.86 -20.94
CA VAL A 61 -1.90 -15.87 -19.93
C VAL A 61 -1.21 -16.13 -18.58
N THR A 62 -1.05 -17.39 -18.17
CA THR A 62 -0.30 -17.76 -16.96
C THR A 62 1.17 -17.34 -17.03
N VAL A 63 1.84 -17.55 -18.17
CA VAL A 63 3.24 -17.13 -18.35
C VAL A 63 3.38 -15.61 -18.27
N VAL A 64 2.45 -14.86 -18.86
CA VAL A 64 2.44 -13.38 -18.74
C VAL A 64 2.37 -12.96 -17.27
N TRP A 65 1.46 -13.55 -16.49
CA TRP A 65 1.37 -13.27 -15.05
C TRP A 65 2.59 -13.70 -14.26
N ALA A 66 3.22 -14.82 -14.61
CA ALA A 66 4.46 -15.26 -13.98
C ALA A 66 5.60 -14.24 -14.19
N VAL A 67 5.70 -13.67 -15.40
CA VAL A 67 6.66 -12.60 -15.70
C VAL A 67 6.36 -11.33 -14.91
N VAL A 68 5.10 -10.89 -14.90
CA VAL A 68 4.68 -9.70 -14.12
C VAL A 68 4.96 -9.89 -12.63
N ALA A 69 4.60 -11.04 -12.06
CA ALA A 69 4.84 -11.37 -10.66
C ALA A 69 6.34 -11.44 -10.35
N GLY A 70 7.14 -12.04 -11.23
CA GLY A 70 8.59 -12.08 -11.12
C GLY A 70 9.21 -10.67 -11.09
N ALA A 71 8.81 -9.82 -12.04
CA ALA A 71 9.28 -8.43 -12.11
C ALA A 71 8.89 -7.61 -10.87
N LEU A 72 7.63 -7.70 -10.44
CA LEU A 72 7.15 -7.04 -9.23
C LEU A 72 7.86 -7.56 -7.97
N GLY A 73 8.10 -8.87 -7.89
CA GLY A 73 8.83 -9.49 -6.77
C GLY A 73 10.27 -8.99 -6.68
N VAL A 74 10.97 -8.87 -7.82
CA VAL A 74 12.34 -8.32 -7.86
C VAL A 74 12.35 -6.83 -7.51
N ALA A 75 11.46 -6.04 -8.11
CA ALA A 75 11.35 -4.60 -7.85
C ALA A 75 11.00 -4.32 -6.38
N GLY A 76 10.05 -5.08 -5.82
CA GLY A 76 9.64 -5.00 -4.43
C GLY A 76 10.80 -5.30 -3.48
N ARG A 77 11.53 -6.40 -3.69
CA ARG A 77 12.74 -6.73 -2.90
C ARG A 77 13.79 -5.63 -2.96
N GLY A 78 14.01 -5.03 -4.13
CA GLY A 78 14.97 -3.93 -4.30
C GLY A 78 14.60 -2.72 -3.43
N ARG A 79 13.33 -2.33 -3.43
CA ARG A 79 12.83 -1.22 -2.60
C ARG A 79 12.88 -1.54 -1.11
N PHE A 80 12.50 -2.74 -0.70
CA PHE A 80 12.59 -3.16 0.71
C PHE A 80 14.02 -3.14 1.26
N LYS A 81 15.04 -3.44 0.44
CA LYS A 81 16.45 -3.36 0.85
C LYS A 81 16.94 -1.93 1.09
N GLN A 82 16.30 -0.93 0.49
CA GLN A 82 16.66 0.49 0.63
C GLN A 82 15.92 1.18 1.78
N VAL A 83 14.87 0.56 2.30
CA VAL A 83 14.16 1.07 3.49
C VAL A 83 14.91 0.58 4.72
N SER A 84 15.77 1.43 5.31
CA SER A 84 16.32 1.16 6.64
C SER A 84 15.20 1.28 7.67
N LEU A 85 14.67 0.16 8.13
CA LEU A 85 13.67 0.09 9.20
C LEU A 85 14.20 0.55 10.57
N LYS A 86 15.50 0.87 10.68
CA LYS A 86 16.06 1.57 11.83
C LYS A 86 16.04 3.07 11.56
N PRO A 87 15.16 3.84 12.21
CA PRO A 87 15.28 5.28 12.22
C PRO A 87 16.45 5.62 13.14
N GLU A 88 17.69 5.60 12.62
CA GLU A 88 18.90 5.90 13.39
C GLU A 88 18.78 7.27 14.08
N GLN A 89 18.21 8.25 13.38
CA GLN A 89 17.95 9.59 13.92
C GLN A 89 16.93 9.60 15.07
N THR A 90 15.89 8.76 15.03
CA THR A 90 14.88 8.68 16.11
C THR A 90 15.44 7.93 17.32
N ILE A 91 16.30 6.93 17.10
CA ILE A 91 16.95 6.23 18.19
C ILE A 91 17.94 7.15 18.92
N ASP A 92 18.67 8.02 18.21
CA ASP A 92 19.64 8.92 18.85
C ASP A 92 18.99 10.09 19.58
N THR A 93 17.91 10.67 19.03
CA THR A 93 17.11 11.69 19.75
C THR A 93 16.44 11.11 21.01
N LEU A 94 15.91 9.88 20.97
CA LEU A 94 15.37 9.21 22.16
C LEU A 94 16.44 8.88 23.22
N LYS A 95 17.69 8.58 22.81
CA LYS A 95 18.80 8.39 23.75
C LYS A 95 19.20 9.71 24.41
N GLU A 96 19.24 10.80 23.65
CA GLU A 96 19.57 12.13 24.13
C GLU A 96 18.52 12.62 25.15
N ASP A 97 17.24 12.46 24.83
CA ASP A 97 16.12 12.78 25.74
C ASP A 97 16.17 11.94 27.03
N ALA A 98 16.49 10.65 26.93
CA ALA A 98 16.64 9.77 28.09
C ALA A 98 17.86 10.15 28.96
N GLN A 99 18.94 10.64 28.35
CA GLN A 99 20.10 11.17 29.08
C GLN A 99 19.74 12.46 29.82
N TRP A 100 19.07 13.40 29.16
CA TRP A 100 18.59 14.65 29.77
C TRP A 100 17.63 14.41 30.95
N ALA A 101 16.75 13.40 30.84
CA ALA A 101 15.85 13.02 31.92
C ALA A 101 16.57 12.41 33.12
N ARG A 102 17.65 11.64 32.91
CA ARG A 102 18.46 11.08 34.00
C ARG A 102 19.28 12.13 34.74
N THR A 103 19.88 13.08 34.02
CA THR A 103 20.70 14.15 34.62
C THR A 103 19.90 15.15 35.44
N ARG A 104 18.58 15.25 35.23
CA ARG A 104 17.69 16.15 35.99
C ARG A 104 17.24 15.55 37.33
N ASN A 105 17.40 14.24 37.54
CA ASN A 105 16.94 13.52 38.74
C ASN A 105 18.09 13.05 39.66
N SER A 106 19.30 13.58 39.45
CA SER A 106 20.49 13.43 40.31
C SER A 106 20.98 14.80 40.74
#